data_AF-A0A1X7V1L4-F1
#
_entry.id   AF-A0A1X7V1L4-F1
#
_cell.length_a   1.000
_cell.length_b   1.000
_cell.length_c   1.000
_cell.angle_alpha   90.00
_cell.angle_beta   90.00
_cell.angle_gamma   90.00
#
_symmetry.space_group_name_H-M   'P 1'
#
loop_
_entity.id
_entity.type
_entity.pdbx_description
1 polymer ?
#
loop_
_entity_poly.entity_id
_entity_poly.type
_entity_poly.pdbx_seq_one_letter_code
_entity_poly.pdbx_strand_id
1 'polypeptide(L)' 'MPEEYEAEVKKCNSLSDIRKIALRKDGISSAVQDSLSPVKVLLSTIFTRLQIKERNIRIFHSTSSEEISQFW' A
#
# COMPACT_ATOMS: atom_id res chain seq x y z
N MET A 1 9.26 3.55 -10.27
CA MET A 1 9.22 2.07 -10.31
C MET A 1 9.92 1.62 -11.57
N PRO A 2 10.86 0.67 -11.52
CA PRO A 2 11.50 0.08 -12.70
C PRO A 2 10.50 -0.58 -13.66
N GLU A 3 10.75 -0.49 -14.98
CA GLU A 3 9.86 -1.02 -16.02
C GLU A 3 9.61 -2.53 -15.91
N GLU A 4 10.64 -3.30 -15.50
CA GLU A 4 10.52 -4.75 -15.31
C GLU A 4 9.48 -5.10 -14.25
N TYR A 5 9.44 -4.34 -13.15
CA TYR A 5 8.48 -4.56 -12.08
C TYR A 5 7.08 -4.07 -12.49
N GLU A 6 7.01 -2.99 -13.27
CA GLU A 6 5.74 -2.46 -13.75
C GLU A 6 5.04 -3.44 -14.70
N ALA A 7 5.79 -4.12 -15.57
CA ALA A 7 5.25 -5.16 -16.46
C ALA A 7 4.66 -6.34 -15.69
N GLU A 8 5.27 -6.73 -14.57
CA GLU A 8 4.76 -7.79 -13.71
C GLU A 8 3.52 -7.37 -12.91
N VAL A 9 3.54 -6.15 -12.34
CA VAL A 9 2.39 -5.62 -11.59
C VAL A 9 1.20 -5.33 -12.50
N LYS A 10 1.41 -4.94 -13.77
CA LYS A 10 0.34 -4.77 -14.77
C LYS A 10 -0.46 -6.06 -15.04
N LYS A 11 0.13 -7.23 -14.78
CA LYS A 11 -0.57 -8.53 -14.94
C LYS A 11 -1.43 -8.88 -13.73
N CYS A 12 -1.31 -8.14 -12.62
CA CYS A 12 -2.09 -8.38 -11.41
C CYS A 12 -3.49 -7.77 -11.54
N ASN A 13 -4.50 -8.57 -11.20
CA ASN A 13 -5.89 -8.10 -11.17
C ASN A 13 -6.37 -7.79 -9.74
N SER A 14 -5.52 -8.02 -8.74
CA SER A 14 -5.86 -7.83 -7.35
C SER A 14 -4.63 -7.47 -6.50
N LEU A 15 -4.87 -6.88 -5.33
CA LEU A 15 -3.82 -6.59 -4.34
C LEU A 15 -3.15 -7.86 -3.81
N SER A 16 -3.89 -8.99 -3.75
CA SER A 16 -3.32 -10.25 -3.33
C SER A 16 -2.33 -10.81 -4.37
N ASP A 17 -2.58 -10.59 -5.66
CA ASP A 17 -1.64 -10.96 -6.72
C ASP A 17 -0.36 -10.13 -6.65
N ILE A 18 -0.48 -8.81 -6.41
CA ILE A 18 0.69 -7.93 -6.22
C ILE A 18 1.52 -8.40 -5.03
N ARG A 19 0.87 -8.76 -3.90
CA ARG A 19 1.57 -9.31 -2.73
C ARG A 19 2.29 -10.62 -3.04
N LYS A 20 1.66 -11.54 -3.79
CA LYS A 20 2.29 -12.81 -4.19
C LYS A 20 3.53 -12.58 -5.06
N ILE A 21 3.50 -11.60 -5.96
CA ILE A 21 4.66 -11.26 -6.80
C ILE A 21 5.75 -10.57 -5.97
N ALA A 22 5.38 -9.66 -5.08
CA ALA A 22 6.31 -8.99 -4.17
C ALA A 22 7.03 -9.96 -3.22
N LEU A 23 6.41 -11.09 -2.86
CA LEU A 23 7.05 -12.16 -2.09
C LEU A 23 8.01 -13.03 -2.92
N ARG A 24 7.87 -13.04 -4.24
CA ARG A 24 8.67 -13.90 -5.15
C ARG A 24 9.86 -13.19 -5.77
N LYS A 25 9.80 -11.86 -5.89
CA LYS A 25 10.85 -11.04 -6.48
C LYS A 25 11.29 -9.97 -5.51
N ASP A 26 12.53 -10.10 -5.04
CA ASP A 26 13.18 -9.08 -4.22
C ASP A 26 13.21 -7.74 -4.96
N GLY A 27 12.95 -6.66 -4.23
CA GLY A 27 12.94 -5.29 -4.76
C GLY A 27 11.58 -4.79 -5.26
N ILE A 28 10.63 -5.67 -5.62
CA ILE A 28 9.27 -5.24 -6.01
C ILE A 28 8.54 -4.56 -4.85
N SER A 29 8.66 -5.13 -3.64
CA SER A 29 8.04 -4.53 -2.44
C SER A 29 8.51 -3.09 -2.21
N SER A 30 9.83 -2.85 -2.27
CA SER A 30 10.40 -1.50 -2.13
C SER A 30 9.94 -0.60 -3.28
N ALA A 31 9.98 -1.07 -4.52
CA ALA A 31 9.59 -0.27 -5.67
C ALA A 31 8.11 0.12 -5.68
N VAL A 32 7.23 -0.77 -5.17
CA VAL A 32 5.80 -0.49 -4.95
C VAL A 32 5.60 0.48 -3.79
N GLN A 33 6.37 0.33 -2.71
CA GLN A 33 6.32 1.26 -1.58
C GLN A 33 6.76 2.67 -1.99
N ASP A 34 7.85 2.78 -2.76
CA ASP A 34 8.37 4.05 -3.27
C ASP A 34 7.39 4.72 -4.24
N SER A 35 6.70 3.94 -5.08
CA SER A 35 5.70 4.48 -6.01
C SER A 35 4.42 4.95 -5.30
N LEU A 36 4.03 4.28 -4.20
CA LEU A 36 2.84 4.64 -3.42
C LEU A 36 3.10 5.75 -2.39
N SER A 37 4.36 5.96 -1.98
CA SER A 37 4.71 6.94 -0.94
C SER A 37 4.27 8.37 -1.27
N PRO A 38 4.51 8.92 -2.48
CA PRO A 38 4.02 10.25 -2.86
C PRO A 38 2.48 10.35 -2.86
N VAL A 39 1.79 9.29 -3.30
CA VAL A 39 0.32 9.23 -3.32
C VAL A 39 -0.24 9.25 -1.90
N LYS A 40 0.38 8.49 -0.99
CA LYS A 40 0.01 8.49 0.44
C LYS A 40 0.18 9.87 1.06
N VAL A 41 1.32 10.54 0.81
CA VAL A 41 1.58 11.90 1.31
C VAL A 41 0.56 12.91 0.75
N LEU A 42 0.24 12.81 -0.55
CA LEU A 42 -0.75 13.67 -1.18
C LEU A 42 -2.14 13.48 -0.57
N LEU A 43 -2.59 12.23 -0.43
CA LEU A 43 -3.88 11.92 0.19
C LEU A 43 -3.95 12.39 1.63
N SER A 44 -2.91 12.14 2.44
CA SER A 44 -2.82 12.67 3.80
C SER A 44 -2.91 14.20 3.82
N THR A 45 -2.18 14.88 2.94
CA THR A 45 -2.21 16.35 2.83
C THR A 45 -3.59 16.85 2.44
N ILE A 46 -4.25 16.20 1.48
CA ILE A 46 -5.62 16.53 1.07
C ILE A 46 -6.59 16.34 2.24
N PHE A 47 -6.54 15.21 2.93
CA PHE A 47 -7.41 14.95 4.09
C PHE A 47 -7.19 15.93 5.24
N THR A 48 -5.94 16.31 5.52
CA THR A 48 -5.63 17.33 6.52
C THR A 48 -6.14 18.71 6.09
N ARG A 49 -5.89 19.12 4.84
CA ARG A 49 -6.33 20.42 4.30
C ARG A 49 -7.84 20.54 4.21
N LEU A 50 -8.51 19.46 3.83
CA LEU A 50 -9.96 19.44 3.73
C LEU A 50 -10.64 19.58 5.09
N GLN A 51 -9.90 19.52 6.22
CA GLN A 51 -10.42 19.50 7.59
C GLN A 51 -11.81 18.88 7.56
N ILE A 52 -11.89 17.57 7.28
CA ILE A 52 -13.15 16.85 7.44
C ILE A 52 -13.45 16.94 8.94
N LYS A 53 -14.12 18.03 9.31
CA LYS A 53 -14.33 18.51 10.68
C LYS A 53 -15.29 17.63 11.45
N GLU A 54 -15.84 16.60 10.82
CA GLU A 54 -16.77 15.70 11.45
C GLU A 54 -16.40 14.25 11.12
N ARG A 55 -15.90 13.57 12.17
CA ARG A 55 -15.55 12.15 12.29
C ARG A 55 -14.22 11.73 11.65
N ASN A 56 -13.25 11.54 12.55
CA ASN A 56 -12.13 10.62 12.47
C ASN A 56 -12.23 9.64 11.30
N ILE A 57 -11.57 9.97 10.18
CA ILE A 57 -11.14 8.91 9.27
C ILE A 57 -10.20 8.07 10.12
N ARG A 58 -10.68 6.90 10.58
CA ARG A 58 -9.82 5.89 11.19
C ARG A 58 -8.83 5.50 10.11
N ILE A 59 -7.63 6.09 10.18
CA ILE A 59 -6.48 5.61 9.44
C ILE A 59 -6.26 4.19 9.98
N PHE A 60 -6.67 3.19 9.21
CA PHE A 60 -6.38 1.81 9.54
C PHE A 60 -4.87 1.63 9.35
N HIS A 61 -4.14 1.61 10.46
CA HIS A 61 -2.77 1.12 10.45
C HIS A 61 -2.79 -0.32 9.92
N SER A 62 -1.79 -0.71 9.12
CA SER A 62 -1.66 -2.10 8.72
C SER A 62 -1.57 -2.94 9.99
N THR A 63 -2.52 -3.86 10.16
CA THR A 63 -2.54 -4.84 11.24
C THR A 63 -1.15 -5.48 11.36
N SER A 64 -0.60 -5.45 12.57
CA SER A 64 0.69 -6.05 12.88
C SER A 64 0.66 -7.57 12.64
N SER A 65 1.83 -8.18 12.44
CA SER A 65 1.91 -9.63 12.24
C SER A 65 1.32 -10.39 13.43
N GLU A 66 1.53 -9.89 14.65
CA GLU A 66 0.89 -10.39 15.88
C GLU A 66 -0.64 -10.37 15.82
N GLU A 67 -1.26 -9.26 15.42
CA GLU A 67 -2.73 -9.14 15.38
C GLU A 67 -3.34 -10.05 14.29
N ILE A 68 -2.64 -10.29 13.18
CA ILE A 68 -3.06 -11.29 12.17
C ILE A 68 -3.00 -12.70 12.77
N SER A 69 -1.96 -13.02 13.56
CA SER A 69 -1.80 -14.35 14.16
C SER A 69 -2.86 -14.67 15.22
N GLN A 70 -3.43 -13.66 15.87
CA GLN A 70 -4.53 -13.84 16.84
C GLN A 70 -5.90 -14.02 16.19
N PHE A 71 -6.03 -13.71 14.90
CA PHE A 71 -7.30 -13.81 14.17
C PHE A 71 -7.47 -15.17 13.45
N TRP A 72 -6.38 -15.91 13.30
CA TRP A 72 -6.36 -17.30 12.80
C TRP A 72 -6.44 -18.29 13.97
#